data_AF-A0A094C4D4-F1
#
_entry.id   AF-A0A094C4D4-F1
#
_cell.length_a   1.000
_cell.length_b   1.000
_cell.length_c   1.000
_cell.angle_alpha   90.00
_cell.angle_beta   90.00
_cell.angle_gamma   90.00
#
_symmetry.space_group_name_H-M   'P 1'
#
loop_
_entity.id
_entity.type
_entity.pdbx_description
1 polymer ?
#
loop_
_entity_poly.entity_id
_entity_poly.type
_entity_poly.pdbx_seq_one_letter_code
_entity_poly.pdbx_strand_id
1 'polypeptide(L)'
;MSLVWVKNLFFGRPSPPPRTSSPSFRTPTSSKGRCANSENTERSPLLPPPSPPTSTYSVSTDLEAARSPSPAPSSDYTFPRIDARLISDATIGLSDGLTVPFALTAGLSALGDTNVVIYGGLAELVAGAISMGLGGWLGAKSELMGLGGWLGAKSELASYKATEAETAARIAAAPASLNDELKALFEPYDIPPSTLAPLTAHLLTSPSLLPFLMRIEHCLPPPSPHRAL
;
A
#
# COMPACT_ATOMS: atom_id res chain seq x y z
N MET A 1 52.72 5.48 25.68
CA MET A 1 53.31 4.63 24.63
C MET A 1 52.52 3.34 24.57
N SER A 2 52.21 2.87 23.36
CA SER A 2 51.39 1.67 23.08
C SER A 2 49.87 1.90 22.95
N LEU A 3 49.47 2.53 21.84
CA LEU A 3 48.22 2.18 21.12
C LEU A 3 48.28 2.51 19.61
N VAL A 4 49.46 2.88 19.10
CA VAL A 4 49.68 3.28 17.69
C VAL A 4 50.21 2.11 16.84
N TRP A 5 50.64 1.01 17.48
CA TRP A 5 51.33 -0.09 16.79
C TRP A 5 50.37 -1.10 16.14
N VAL A 6 49.18 -1.32 16.70
CA VAL A 6 48.21 -2.30 16.16
C VAL A 6 47.51 -1.79 14.88
N LYS A 7 47.39 -0.47 14.71
CA LYS A 7 46.69 0.15 13.57
C LYS A 7 47.51 0.15 12.27
N ASN A 8 48.81 -0.13 12.34
CA ASN A 8 49.73 -0.14 11.20
C ASN A 8 50.01 -1.54 10.62
N LEU A 9 49.44 -2.60 11.22
CA LEU A 9 49.65 -3.98 10.77
C LEU A 9 48.54 -4.48 9.82
N PHE A 10 47.36 -3.83 9.82
CA PHE A 10 46.21 -4.23 8.99
C PHE A 10 45.92 -3.30 7.81
N PHE A 11 46.46 -2.08 7.79
CA PHE A 11 46.30 -1.13 6.68
C PHE A 11 47.64 -0.91 5.98
N GLY A 12 48.03 -1.86 5.13
CA GLY A 12 49.07 -1.67 4.13
C GLY A 12 48.73 -0.46 3.26
N ARG A 13 49.58 0.58 3.29
CA ARG A 13 49.45 1.73 2.42
C ARG A 13 50.07 1.48 1.04
N PRO A 14 49.58 2.19 0.01
CA PRO A 14 49.73 1.85 -1.40
C PRO A 14 51.13 2.12 -1.94
N SER A 15 51.49 1.41 -3.01
CA SER A 15 52.67 1.66 -3.83
C SER A 15 52.61 3.02 -4.55
N PRO A 16 53.75 3.69 -4.77
CA PRO A 16 53.82 4.99 -5.45
C PRO A 16 53.66 4.85 -6.99
N PRO A 17 53.16 5.88 -7.68
CA PRO A 17 52.96 5.85 -9.13
C PRO A 17 54.25 6.14 -9.91
N PRO A 18 54.43 5.56 -11.11
CA PRO A 18 55.48 5.97 -12.05
C PRO A 18 55.10 7.25 -12.81
N ARG A 19 56.11 8.07 -13.12
CA ARG A 19 55.98 9.35 -13.84
C ARG A 19 56.23 9.21 -15.36
N THR A 20 55.62 10.16 -16.07
CA THR A 20 55.91 10.77 -17.39
C THR A 20 55.58 10.01 -18.68
N SER A 21 54.68 10.57 -19.49
CA SER A 21 55.04 11.40 -20.66
C SER A 21 53.79 12.03 -21.31
N SER A 22 53.87 13.31 -21.65
CA SER A 22 52.90 14.05 -22.50
C SER A 22 53.22 13.74 -23.98
N PRO A 23 52.27 13.88 -24.94
CA PRO A 23 52.05 15.21 -25.55
C PRO A 23 50.62 15.51 -26.09
N SER A 24 50.45 16.81 -26.38
CA SER A 24 49.59 17.46 -27.40
C SER A 24 48.05 17.39 -27.34
N PHE A 25 47.48 18.47 -26.80
CA PHE A 25 46.73 19.51 -27.54
C PHE A 25 45.91 19.08 -28.77
N ARG A 26 44.58 19.19 -28.66
CA ARG A 26 43.68 19.76 -29.69
C ARG A 26 42.27 19.98 -29.11
N THR A 27 41.86 21.24 -29.06
CA THR A 27 40.45 21.70 -29.05
C THR A 27 39.88 21.60 -30.48
N PRO A 28 38.54 21.55 -30.66
CA PRO A 28 37.73 22.76 -30.85
C PRO A 28 36.41 22.75 -30.02
N THR A 29 36.06 23.85 -29.32
CA THR A 29 35.03 24.87 -29.65
C THR A 29 33.61 24.32 -29.90
N SER A 30 32.63 24.67 -29.03
CA SER A 30 31.54 25.65 -29.29
C SER A 30 30.48 25.13 -30.29
N SER A 31 29.15 25.11 -30.05
CA SER A 31 28.27 26.08 -29.42
C SER A 31 26.81 25.57 -29.44
N LYS A 32 25.98 26.22 -28.61
CA LYS A 32 24.56 26.58 -28.83
C LYS A 32 23.48 25.49 -28.95
N GLY A 33 22.59 25.50 -27.96
CA GLY A 33 21.25 24.95 -28.08
C GLY A 33 20.31 25.81 -28.94
N ARG A 34 19.19 25.19 -29.35
CA ARG A 34 17.89 25.84 -29.53
C ARG A 34 16.79 24.79 -29.69
N CYS A 35 15.64 25.08 -29.09
CA CYS A 35 14.36 24.40 -29.21
C CYS A 35 13.70 24.60 -30.60
N ALA A 36 12.63 23.82 -30.81
CA ALA A 36 11.42 24.09 -31.61
C ALA A 36 11.24 23.34 -32.94
N ASN A 37 10.22 22.46 -32.91
CA ASN A 37 9.06 22.34 -33.82
C ASN A 37 9.21 22.11 -35.33
N SER A 38 8.61 20.98 -35.73
CA SER A 38 7.39 20.87 -36.56
C SER A 38 7.49 20.75 -38.09
N GLU A 39 6.63 19.84 -38.58
CA GLU A 39 6.02 19.71 -39.90
C GLU A 39 6.93 19.23 -41.07
N ASN A 40 6.47 18.40 -42.01
CA ASN A 40 5.16 18.43 -42.65
C ASN A 40 4.92 17.17 -43.52
N THR A 41 3.73 17.11 -44.16
CA THR A 41 3.40 16.43 -45.46
C THR A 41 2.53 15.16 -45.28
N GLU A 42 1.27 15.02 -45.74
CA GLU A 42 0.44 15.80 -46.69
C GLU A 42 -1.07 15.45 -46.58
N ARG A 43 -1.92 16.50 -46.72
CA ARG A 43 -3.17 16.66 -47.52
C ARG A 43 -4.45 15.80 -47.32
N SER A 44 -5.47 16.49 -46.79
CA SER A 44 -6.95 16.41 -47.05
C SER A 44 -7.31 16.77 -48.54
N PRO A 45 -8.59 16.91 -49.03
CA PRO A 45 -9.92 17.07 -48.38
C PRO A 45 -11.10 16.29 -49.10
N LEU A 46 -12.39 16.27 -48.71
CA LEU A 46 -13.42 17.33 -48.51
C LEU A 46 -14.65 16.78 -47.70
N LEU A 47 -15.30 17.66 -46.92
CA LEU A 47 -16.45 17.44 -46.00
C LEU A 47 -17.84 17.65 -46.69
N PRO A 48 -19.00 17.38 -46.03
CA PRO A 48 -19.61 18.33 -45.05
C PRO A 48 -20.25 17.69 -43.76
N PRO A 49 -20.52 18.48 -42.68
CA PRO A 49 -21.11 18.04 -41.39
C PRO A 49 -22.55 18.60 -41.14
N PRO A 50 -23.18 18.57 -39.91
CA PRO A 50 -23.40 17.50 -38.91
C PRO A 50 -24.86 17.43 -38.34
N SER A 51 -25.19 16.41 -37.50
CA SER A 51 -26.00 16.49 -36.23
C SER A 51 -26.22 15.07 -35.60
N PRO A 52 -26.76 14.93 -34.36
CA PRO A 52 -26.09 14.78 -33.05
C PRO A 52 -26.06 13.32 -32.47
N PRO A 53 -25.37 13.04 -31.35
CA PRO A 53 -25.07 11.67 -30.91
C PRO A 53 -26.21 11.00 -30.13
N THR A 54 -26.56 9.76 -30.49
CA THR A 54 -27.37 8.86 -29.66
C THR A 54 -26.49 7.73 -29.11
N SER A 55 -26.45 7.67 -27.78
CA SER A 55 -25.70 6.72 -26.96
C SER A 55 -26.10 5.27 -27.25
N THR A 56 -25.14 4.40 -27.55
CA THR A 56 -25.37 2.94 -27.58
C THR A 56 -24.69 2.33 -26.36
N TYR A 57 -25.46 2.17 -25.30
CA TYR A 57 -25.15 1.29 -24.19
C TYR A 57 -25.66 -0.11 -24.54
N SER A 58 -24.75 -1.07 -24.69
CA SER A 58 -25.09 -2.47 -24.88
C SER A 58 -25.49 -3.05 -23.52
N VAL A 59 -26.78 -3.35 -23.34
CA VAL A 59 -27.31 -4.16 -22.24
C VAL A 59 -27.44 -5.58 -22.75
N SER A 60 -26.64 -6.50 -22.21
CA SER A 60 -26.78 -7.94 -22.44
C SER A 60 -27.34 -8.56 -21.17
N THR A 61 -28.65 -8.78 -21.11
CA THR A 61 -29.33 -9.54 -20.06
C THR A 61 -29.50 -11.01 -20.46
N ASP A 62 -28.95 -11.87 -19.61
CA ASP A 62 -29.36 -13.23 -19.19
C ASP A 62 -30.02 -14.22 -20.17
N LEU A 63 -29.40 -15.40 -20.28
CA LEU A 63 -30.08 -16.65 -20.64
C LEU A 63 -29.44 -17.85 -19.91
N GLU A 64 -29.73 -17.98 -18.61
CA GLU A 64 -29.51 -19.22 -17.84
C GLU A 64 -30.75 -20.11 -17.96
N ALA A 65 -30.68 -21.19 -18.76
CA ALA A 65 -31.46 -22.43 -18.59
C ALA A 65 -31.19 -23.44 -19.73
N ALA A 66 -30.10 -24.21 -19.65
CA ALA A 66 -30.03 -25.53 -20.27
C ALA A 66 -28.91 -26.38 -19.65
N ARG A 67 -29.31 -27.27 -18.73
CA ARG A 67 -28.47 -28.30 -18.12
C ARG A 67 -28.32 -29.47 -19.09
N SER A 68 -27.09 -29.90 -19.38
CA SER A 68 -26.76 -31.24 -19.90
C SER A 68 -25.28 -31.55 -19.63
N PRO A 69 -24.92 -32.72 -19.05
CA PRO A 69 -23.57 -33.00 -18.60
C PRO A 69 -22.73 -33.66 -19.70
N SER A 70 -21.51 -33.15 -19.94
CA SER A 70 -20.47 -33.85 -20.70
C SER A 70 -19.26 -34.04 -19.78
N PRO A 71 -18.67 -35.24 -19.69
CA PRO A 71 -17.57 -35.51 -18.78
C PRO A 71 -16.25 -35.04 -19.44
N ALA A 72 -15.79 -33.85 -19.08
CA ALA A 72 -14.42 -33.45 -19.34
C ALA A 72 -13.53 -33.96 -18.18
N PRO A 73 -12.32 -34.47 -18.45
CA PRO A 73 -11.41 -34.88 -17.38
C PRO A 73 -11.03 -33.62 -16.60
N SER A 74 -11.44 -33.57 -15.33
CA SER A 74 -10.96 -32.56 -14.40
C SER A 74 -9.45 -32.74 -14.27
N SER A 75 -8.70 -31.91 -14.99
CA SER A 75 -7.35 -31.60 -14.58
C SER A 75 -7.46 -30.93 -13.22
N ASP A 76 -7.38 -31.75 -12.16
CA ASP A 76 -7.30 -31.33 -10.77
C ASP A 76 -5.98 -30.58 -10.55
N TYR A 77 -5.90 -29.36 -11.12
CA TYR A 77 -4.93 -28.37 -10.66
C TYR A 77 -5.44 -27.85 -9.33
N THR A 78 -5.18 -28.63 -8.29
CA THR A 78 -5.25 -28.17 -6.91
C THR A 78 -4.14 -27.15 -6.74
N PHE A 79 -4.41 -25.88 -7.05
CA PHE A 79 -3.53 -24.82 -6.60
C PHE A 79 -3.54 -24.87 -5.06
N PRO A 80 -2.38 -25.00 -4.40
CA PRO A 80 -2.34 -24.85 -2.96
C PRO A 80 -2.92 -23.47 -2.62
N ARG A 81 -3.81 -23.41 -1.63
CA ARG A 81 -4.33 -22.14 -1.12
C ARG A 81 -3.17 -21.39 -0.50
N ILE A 82 -2.53 -20.51 -1.27
CA ILE A 82 -1.48 -19.62 -0.79
C ILE A 82 -2.18 -18.50 -0.01
N ASP A 83 -1.75 -18.27 1.23
CA ASP A 83 -2.30 -17.20 2.06
C ASP A 83 -2.03 -15.83 1.43
N ALA A 84 -3.07 -15.00 1.36
CA ALA A 84 -2.95 -13.62 0.84
C ALA A 84 -1.95 -12.77 1.64
N ARG A 85 -1.77 -13.08 2.93
CA ARG A 85 -0.76 -12.44 3.80
C ARG A 85 0.66 -12.73 3.34
N LEU A 86 0.96 -13.98 3.01
CA LEU A 86 2.27 -14.37 2.50
C LEU A 86 2.57 -13.67 1.16
N ILE A 87 1.58 -13.60 0.27
CA ILE A 87 1.72 -12.90 -1.01
C ILE A 87 1.96 -11.41 -0.76
N SER A 88 1.19 -10.79 0.15
CA SER A 88 1.35 -9.39 0.52
C SER A 88 2.75 -9.10 1.06
N ASP A 89 3.21 -9.86 2.05
CA ASP A 89 4.53 -9.66 2.66
C ASP A 89 5.66 -9.88 1.64
N ALA A 90 5.50 -10.86 0.74
CA ALA A 90 6.44 -11.08 -0.35
C ALA A 90 6.46 -9.90 -1.34
N THR A 91 5.29 -9.35 -1.70
CA THR A 91 5.22 -8.19 -2.60
C THR A 91 5.81 -6.93 -1.97
N ILE A 92 5.61 -6.71 -0.68
CA ILE A 92 6.18 -5.57 0.07
C ILE A 92 7.71 -5.71 0.17
N GLY A 93 8.19 -6.89 0.57
CA GLY A 93 9.64 -7.13 0.65
C GLY A 93 10.33 -7.03 -0.70
N LEU A 94 9.68 -7.49 -1.78
CA LEU A 94 10.19 -7.36 -3.14
C LEU A 94 10.15 -5.90 -3.63
N SER A 95 9.08 -5.15 -3.34
CA SER A 95 9.01 -3.73 -3.74
C SER A 95 10.08 -2.90 -3.04
N ASP A 96 10.36 -3.17 -1.77
CA ASP A 96 11.39 -2.45 -1.02
C ASP A 96 12.81 -2.89 -1.44
N GLY A 97 12.99 -4.20 -1.66
CA GLY A 97 14.23 -4.78 -2.17
C GLY A 97 14.59 -4.38 -3.61
N LEU A 98 13.64 -3.83 -4.37
CA LEU A 98 13.90 -3.25 -5.69
C LEU A 98 14.09 -1.74 -5.61
N THR A 99 13.22 -1.03 -4.90
CA THR A 99 13.22 0.44 -4.90
C THR A 99 14.43 1.03 -4.18
N VAL A 100 14.72 0.55 -2.96
CA VAL A 100 15.79 1.12 -2.13
C VAL A 100 17.17 0.81 -2.72
N PRO A 101 17.52 -0.45 -3.06
CA PRO A 101 18.81 -0.74 -3.69
C PRO A 101 18.96 -0.08 -5.07
N PHE A 102 17.88 0.08 -5.84
CA PHE A 102 17.95 0.80 -7.12
C PHE A 102 18.29 2.29 -6.92
N ALA A 103 17.60 2.96 -6.00
CA ALA A 103 17.89 4.36 -5.69
C ALA A 103 19.30 4.52 -5.12
N LEU A 104 19.72 3.63 -4.22
CA LEU A 104 21.04 3.66 -3.61
C LEU A 104 22.15 3.44 -4.64
N THR A 105 22.02 2.43 -5.51
CA THR A 105 23.02 2.16 -6.55
C THR A 105 23.11 3.28 -7.57
N ALA A 106 21.98 3.90 -7.95
CA ALA A 106 21.96 5.09 -8.79
C ALA A 106 22.69 6.27 -8.14
N GLY A 107 22.48 6.50 -6.83
CA GLY A 107 23.17 7.53 -6.07
C GLY A 107 24.68 7.27 -5.94
N LEU A 108 25.07 6.02 -5.64
CA LEU A 108 26.48 5.63 -5.55
C LEU A 108 27.19 5.63 -6.91
N SER A 109 26.46 5.48 -8.03
CA SER A 109 27.05 5.53 -9.37
C SER A 109 27.75 6.86 -9.67
N ALA A 110 27.40 7.94 -8.97
CA ALA A 110 28.06 9.24 -9.13
C ALA A 110 29.51 9.26 -8.58
N LEU A 111 29.89 8.30 -7.73
CA LEU A 111 31.23 8.19 -7.14
C LEU A 111 32.28 7.60 -8.10
N GLY A 112 31.85 7.03 -9.23
CA GLY A 112 32.75 6.53 -10.28
C GLY A 112 33.46 5.20 -9.99
N ASP A 113 33.21 4.56 -8.84
CA ASP A 113 33.72 3.23 -8.51
C ASP A 113 32.59 2.19 -8.53
N THR A 114 32.64 1.29 -9.52
CA THR A 114 31.65 0.23 -9.69
C THR A 114 31.66 -0.79 -8.55
N ASN A 115 32.81 -1.01 -7.89
CA ASN A 115 32.89 -1.95 -6.77
C ASN A 115 32.09 -1.42 -5.58
N VAL A 116 32.16 -0.11 -5.33
CA VAL A 116 31.38 0.54 -4.26
C VAL A 116 29.89 0.42 -4.52
N VAL A 117 29.45 0.60 -5.76
CA VAL A 117 28.04 0.43 -6.14
C VAL A 117 27.56 -1.01 -5.91
N ILE A 118 28.34 -2.00 -6.35
CA ILE A 118 27.97 -3.42 -6.24
C ILE A 118 27.96 -3.87 -4.78
N TYR A 119 29.05 -3.63 -4.04
CA TYR A 119 29.14 -4.04 -2.64
C TYR A 119 28.17 -3.27 -1.75
N GLY A 120 27.96 -1.97 -2.02
CA GLY A 120 26.99 -1.15 -1.31
C GLY A 120 25.55 -1.60 -1.54
N GLY A 121 25.16 -1.85 -2.81
CA GLY A 121 23.83 -2.35 -3.15
C GLY A 121 23.55 -3.75 -2.60
N LEU A 122 24.53 -4.65 -2.66
CA LEU A 122 24.40 -6.00 -2.10
C LEU A 122 24.32 -5.97 -0.57
N ALA A 123 25.13 -5.14 0.08
CA ALA A 123 25.08 -4.96 1.53
C ALA A 123 23.71 -4.44 1.98
N GLU A 124 23.15 -3.45 1.28
CA GLU A 124 21.80 -2.94 1.56
C GLU A 124 20.73 -4.03 1.38
N LEU A 125 20.79 -4.81 0.31
CA LEU A 125 19.81 -5.87 0.05
C LEU A 125 19.84 -6.93 1.16
N VAL A 126 21.03 -7.38 1.56
CA VAL A 126 21.18 -8.38 2.64
C VAL A 126 20.74 -7.81 3.99
N ALA A 127 21.14 -6.57 4.29
CA ALA A 127 20.74 -5.90 5.53
C ALA A 127 19.22 -5.69 5.59
N GLY A 128 18.61 -5.22 4.50
CA GLY A 128 17.16 -5.03 4.37
C GLY A 128 16.39 -6.35 4.50
N ALA A 129 16.83 -7.41 3.83
CA ALA A 129 16.19 -8.73 3.91
C ALA A 129 16.22 -9.31 5.34
N ILE A 130 17.35 -9.19 6.05
CA ILE A 130 17.47 -9.63 7.44
C ILE A 130 16.58 -8.78 8.35
N SER A 131 16.61 -7.45 8.17
CA SER A 131 15.81 -6.52 8.98
C SER A 131 14.32 -6.77 8.83
N MET A 132 13.82 -6.88 7.60
CA MET A 132 12.40 -7.15 7.32
C MET A 132 11.99 -8.56 7.73
N GLY A 133 12.83 -9.57 7.49
CA GLY A 133 12.55 -10.96 7.89
C GLY A 133 12.43 -11.13 9.41
N LEU A 134 13.37 -10.55 10.17
CA LEU A 134 13.31 -10.56 11.64
C LEU A 134 12.19 -9.66 12.17
N GLY A 135 11.93 -8.52 11.53
CA GLY A 135 10.84 -7.62 11.87
C GLY A 135 9.46 -8.29 11.74
N GLY A 136 9.22 -8.96 10.61
CA GLY A 136 8.00 -9.75 10.39
C GLY A 136 7.88 -10.91 11.38
N TRP A 137 8.97 -11.64 11.63
CA TRP A 137 8.96 -12.73 12.61
C TRP A 137 8.71 -12.25 14.05
N LEU A 138 9.32 -11.13 14.46
CA LEU A 138 9.09 -10.54 15.79
C LEU A 138 7.67 -9.98 15.91
N GLY A 139 7.12 -9.39 14.85
CA GLY A 139 5.73 -8.96 14.78
C GLY A 139 4.79 -10.16 15.01
N ALA A 140 4.88 -11.18 14.17
CA ALA A 140 4.07 -12.39 14.29
C ALA A 140 4.29 -13.10 15.64
N LYS A 141 5.54 -13.18 16.13
CA LYS A 141 5.83 -13.77 17.43
C LYS A 141 5.29 -12.93 18.58
N SER A 142 5.26 -11.61 18.48
CA SER A 142 4.68 -10.75 19.53
C SER A 142 3.17 -10.95 19.66
N GLU A 143 2.51 -11.23 18.53
CA GLU A 143 1.09 -11.60 18.47
C GLU A 143 0.87 -13.01 19.05
N LEU A 144 1.71 -13.98 18.67
CA LEU A 144 1.59 -15.39 19.08
C LEU A 144 2.05 -15.65 20.52
N MET A 145 3.03 -14.89 21.01
CA MET A 145 3.49 -14.93 22.39
C MET A 145 2.43 -14.27 23.26
N GLY A 146 1.51 -15.09 23.76
CA GLY A 146 0.27 -14.70 24.45
C GLY A 146 0.40 -13.82 25.70
N LEU A 147 1.56 -13.24 26.01
CA LEU A 147 1.66 -12.11 26.95
C LEU A 147 1.62 -10.76 26.21
N GLY A 148 2.36 -10.62 25.10
CA GLY A 148 2.36 -9.41 24.27
C GLY A 148 1.05 -9.24 23.51
N GLY A 149 0.63 -10.28 22.78
CA GLY A 149 -0.66 -10.31 22.10
C GLY A 149 -1.84 -10.17 23.06
N TRP A 150 -1.77 -10.74 24.26
CA TRP A 150 -2.83 -10.59 25.26
C TRP A 150 -2.89 -9.19 25.88
N LEU A 151 -1.74 -8.53 26.09
CA LEU A 151 -1.71 -7.14 26.54
C LEU A 151 -2.29 -6.20 25.47
N GLY A 152 -1.97 -6.42 24.19
CA GLY A 152 -2.56 -5.68 23.08
C GLY A 152 -4.07 -5.94 22.93
N ALA A 153 -4.49 -7.20 22.95
CA ALA A 153 -5.91 -7.55 22.89
C ALA A 153 -6.70 -6.98 24.08
N LYS A 154 -6.08 -6.90 25.26
CA LYS A 154 -6.68 -6.28 26.44
C LYS A 154 -6.85 -4.77 26.30
N SER A 155 -5.85 -4.07 25.77
CA SER A 155 -5.95 -2.62 25.57
C SER A 155 -7.03 -2.30 24.53
N GLU A 156 -7.07 -3.04 23.43
CA GLU A 156 -8.13 -2.91 22.41
C GLU A 156 -9.53 -3.16 23.00
N LEU A 157 -9.68 -4.23 23.79
CA LEU A 157 -10.96 -4.59 24.39
C LEU A 157 -11.38 -3.59 25.50
N ALA A 158 -10.43 -3.04 26.25
CA ALA A 158 -10.70 -1.99 27.22
C ALA A 158 -11.16 -0.70 26.54
N SER A 159 -10.51 -0.31 25.43
CA SER A 159 -10.92 0.83 24.63
C SER A 159 -12.32 0.64 24.06
N TYR A 160 -12.61 -0.52 23.48
CA TYR A 160 -13.93 -0.84 22.95
C TYR A 160 -15.02 -0.72 24.02
N LYS A 161 -14.79 -1.31 25.20
CA LYS A 161 -15.75 -1.26 26.32
C LYS A 161 -15.96 0.14 26.87
N ALA A 162 -14.90 0.96 26.92
CA ALA A 162 -15.01 2.33 27.36
C ALA A 162 -15.90 3.15 26.41
N THR A 163 -15.65 3.04 25.10
CA THR A 163 -16.44 3.70 24.07
C THR A 163 -17.89 3.18 24.03
N GLU A 164 -18.08 1.87 24.19
CA GLU A 164 -19.42 1.27 24.27
C GLU A 164 -20.20 1.80 25.48
N ALA A 165 -19.57 1.88 26.64
CA ALA A 165 -20.18 2.41 27.86
C ALA A 165 -20.52 3.92 27.73
N GLU A 166 -19.61 4.71 27.15
CA GLU A 166 -19.83 6.13 26.89
C GLU A 166 -20.99 6.35 25.90
N THR A 167 -21.00 5.60 24.80
CA THR A 167 -22.06 5.67 23.78
C THR A 167 -23.40 5.23 24.36
N ALA A 168 -23.43 4.15 25.16
CA ALA A 168 -24.64 3.69 25.84
C ALA A 168 -25.16 4.73 26.85
N ALA A 169 -24.27 5.37 27.61
CA ALA A 169 -24.62 6.44 28.53
C ALA A 169 -25.19 7.66 27.79
N ARG A 170 -24.61 8.01 26.63
CA ARG A 170 -25.10 9.11 25.77
C ARG A 170 -26.51 8.82 25.24
N ILE A 171 -26.76 7.61 24.72
CA ILE A 171 -28.08 7.18 24.25
C ILE A 171 -29.11 7.29 25.38
N ALA A 172 -28.74 6.87 26.59
CA ALA A 172 -29.63 6.91 27.76
C ALA A 172 -29.90 8.33 28.27
N ALA A 173 -28.93 9.25 28.18
CA ALA A 173 -29.03 10.60 28.70
C ALA A 173 -29.93 11.51 27.85
N ALA A 174 -29.93 11.35 26.52
CA ALA A 174 -30.63 12.27 25.61
C ALA A 174 -31.24 11.54 24.40
N PRO A 175 -32.29 10.71 24.60
CA PRO A 175 -32.93 10.00 23.48
C PRO A 175 -33.63 10.94 22.48
N ALA A 176 -34.00 12.15 22.89
CA ALA A 176 -34.71 13.11 22.05
C ALA A 176 -33.81 13.75 20.97
N SER A 177 -32.52 13.96 21.23
CA SER A 177 -31.59 14.56 20.24
C SER A 177 -31.09 13.56 19.21
N LEU A 178 -31.26 12.26 19.47
CA LEU A 178 -30.66 11.19 18.70
C LEU A 178 -31.22 11.08 17.28
N ASN A 179 -32.47 11.50 17.07
CA ASN A 179 -33.07 11.54 15.73
C ASN A 179 -32.36 12.56 14.83
N ASP A 180 -32.00 13.72 15.37
CA ASP A 180 -31.32 14.77 14.61
C ASP A 180 -29.83 14.45 14.40
N GLU A 181 -29.20 13.77 15.37
CA GLU A 181 -27.86 13.20 15.19
C GLU A 181 -27.83 12.16 14.06
N LEU A 182 -28.80 11.23 14.04
CA LEU A 182 -28.91 10.26 12.96
C LEU A 182 -29.16 10.92 11.60
N LYS A 183 -29.97 11.98 11.53
CA LYS A 183 -30.13 12.78 10.29
C LYS A 183 -28.81 13.36 9.83
N ALA A 184 -28.03 13.95 10.74
CA ALA A 184 -26.73 14.53 10.44
C ALA A 184 -25.73 13.46 9.96
N LEU A 185 -25.75 12.25 10.53
CA LEU A 185 -24.89 11.14 10.07
C LEU A 185 -25.16 10.74 8.61
N PHE A 186 -26.39 10.88 8.14
CA PHE A 186 -26.79 10.51 6.79
C PHE A 186 -26.79 11.68 5.79
N GLU A 187 -26.58 12.92 6.23
CA GLU A 187 -26.50 14.11 5.38
C GLU A 187 -25.51 13.97 4.21
N PRO A 188 -24.28 13.42 4.40
CA PRO A 188 -23.32 13.30 3.30
C PRO A 188 -23.75 12.35 2.18
N TYR A 189 -24.75 11.50 2.42
CA TYR A 189 -25.22 10.48 1.48
C TYR A 189 -26.45 10.93 0.67
N ASP A 190 -26.91 12.17 0.89
CA ASP A 190 -28.03 12.80 0.16
C ASP A 190 -29.30 11.89 0.10
N ILE A 191 -29.61 11.25 1.23
CA ILE A 191 -30.75 10.34 1.33
C ILE A 191 -32.04 11.15 1.39
N PRO A 192 -33.04 10.89 0.51
CA PRO A 192 -34.30 11.62 0.54
C PRO A 192 -34.99 11.55 1.92
N PRO A 193 -35.60 12.66 2.39
CA PRO A 193 -36.19 12.73 3.73
C PRO A 193 -37.34 11.73 3.92
N SER A 194 -38.03 11.37 2.85
CA SER A 194 -39.08 10.34 2.83
C SER A 194 -38.56 8.95 3.21
N THR A 195 -37.28 8.67 2.93
CA THR A 195 -36.63 7.38 3.23
C THR A 195 -35.89 7.43 4.56
N LEU A 196 -35.31 8.58 4.90
CA LEU A 196 -34.54 8.77 6.12
C LEU A 196 -35.42 8.79 7.38
N ALA A 197 -36.61 9.39 7.32
CA ALA A 197 -37.54 9.43 8.45
C ALA A 197 -37.95 8.03 8.97
N PRO A 198 -38.43 7.08 8.13
CA PRO A 198 -38.76 5.74 8.61
C PRO A 198 -37.53 4.94 9.04
N LEU A 199 -36.38 5.15 8.38
CA LEU A 199 -35.12 4.50 8.73
C LEU A 199 -34.66 4.89 10.15
N THR A 200 -34.58 6.20 10.42
CA THR A 200 -34.15 6.71 11.73
C THR A 200 -35.13 6.31 12.83
N ALA A 201 -36.44 6.37 12.58
CA ALA A 201 -37.45 5.90 13.53
C ALA A 201 -37.30 4.40 13.86
N HIS A 202 -37.00 3.56 12.86
CA HIS A 202 -36.73 2.15 13.06
C HIS A 202 -35.43 1.91 13.84
N LEU A 203 -34.35 2.63 13.51
CA LEU A 203 -33.06 2.51 14.23
C LEU A 203 -33.20 2.86 15.72
N LEU A 204 -33.97 3.90 16.06
CA LEU A 204 -34.20 4.30 17.45
C LEU A 204 -34.93 3.24 18.29
N THR A 205 -35.76 2.42 17.65
CA THR A 205 -36.49 1.33 18.32
C THR A 205 -35.71 0.02 18.30
N SER A 206 -34.67 -0.07 17.47
CA SER A 206 -33.91 -1.29 17.26
C SER A 206 -32.90 -1.52 18.38
N PRO A 207 -32.75 -2.76 18.88
CA PRO A 207 -31.67 -3.11 19.80
C PRO A 207 -30.28 -2.99 19.14
N SER A 208 -30.21 -2.83 17.82
CA SER A 208 -28.96 -2.66 17.07
C SER A 208 -28.48 -1.21 16.98
N LEU A 209 -29.13 -0.25 17.64
CA LEU A 209 -28.73 1.16 17.63
C LEU A 209 -27.29 1.38 18.13
N LEU A 210 -26.97 0.82 19.31
CA LEU A 210 -25.64 0.92 19.89
C LEU A 210 -24.54 0.32 18.99
N PRO A 211 -24.66 -0.94 18.51
CA PRO A 211 -23.65 -1.49 17.60
C PRO A 211 -23.61 -0.79 16.24
N PHE A 212 -24.71 -0.16 15.80
CA PHE A 212 -24.73 0.70 14.62
C PHE A 212 -23.90 1.98 14.85
N LEU A 213 -24.13 2.71 15.94
CA LEU A 213 -23.37 3.92 16.28
C LEU A 213 -21.89 3.62 16.52
N MET A 214 -21.57 2.54 17.25
CA MET A 214 -20.19 2.07 17.43
C MET A 214 -19.48 1.84 16.09
N ARG A 215 -20.20 1.38 15.07
CA ARG A 215 -19.63 1.14 13.73
C ARG A 215 -19.51 2.42 12.91
N ILE A 216 -20.54 3.26 12.90
CA ILE A 216 -20.62 4.43 12.01
C ILE A 216 -19.84 5.61 12.59
N GLU A 217 -19.94 5.89 13.89
CA GLU A 217 -19.25 7.01 14.52
C GLU A 217 -17.79 6.68 14.87
N HIS A 218 -17.55 5.46 15.36
CA HIS A 218 -16.23 5.10 15.89
C HIS A 218 -15.43 4.16 14.99
N CYS A 219 -15.98 3.66 13.88
CA CYS A 219 -15.33 2.67 13.02
C CYS A 219 -14.86 1.42 13.80
N LEU A 220 -15.52 1.09 14.92
CA LEU A 220 -15.16 -0.01 15.81
C LEU A 220 -16.10 -1.20 15.57
N PRO A 221 -15.70 -2.21 14.78
CA PRO A 221 -16.42 -3.48 14.74
C PRO A 221 -16.24 -4.24 16.06
N PRO A 222 -17.16 -5.15 16.41
CA PRO A 222 -16.99 -6.01 17.57
C PRO A 222 -15.67 -6.79 17.44
N PRO A 223 -14.92 -6.99 18.55
CA PRO A 223 -13.63 -7.67 18.52
C PRO A 223 -13.81 -9.09 17.99
N SER A 224 -13.21 -9.40 16.84
CA SER A 224 -13.29 -10.73 16.23
C SER A 224 -12.26 -11.68 16.85
N PRO A 225 -12.65 -12.92 17.18
CA PRO A 225 -11.73 -13.91 17.77
C PRO A 225 -10.56 -14.30 16.86
N HIS A 226 -10.68 -14.05 15.55
CA HIS A 226 -9.66 -14.35 14.54
C HIS A 226 -8.75 -13.17 14.18
N ARG A 227 -8.91 -11.99 14.80
CA ARG A 227 -7.98 -10.88 14.54
C ARG A 227 -6.59 -11.15 15.13
N ALA A 228 -6.49 -12.10 16.05
CA ALA A 228 -5.28 -12.45 16.78
C ALA A 228 -4.66 -13.80 16.38
N LEU A 229 -5.03 -14.37 15.22
CA LEU A 229 -4.49 -15.65 14.73
C LEU A 229 -4.01 -15.54 13.28
#